data_AF-A0A958R279-F1
#
_entry.id   AF-A0A958R279-F1
#
_cell.length_a   1.000
_cell.length_b   1.000
_cell.length_c   1.000
_cell.angle_alpha   90.00
_cell.angle_beta   90.00
_cell.angle_gamma   90.00
#
_symmetry.space_group_name_H-M   'P 1'
#
loop_
_entity.id
_entity.type
_entity.pdbx_description
1 polymer ?
#
loop_
_entity_poly.entity_id
_entity_poly.type
_entity_poly.pdbx_seq_one_letter_code
_entity_poly.pdbx_strand_id
1 'polypeptide(L)'
;MQLSINALALVATALILGCTNSQGPDEAKGEAIEWSPRPALNCGTYVLNGQIRLNEQGQYVLVMRADSPSAFDVVLLGGDQVKLIDAQETLVAAKVYFPQPSQDNRVSMAYLEDIRNGDPRQQNPVLLQLESCGQMERFKAQ
;
A
#
# COMPACT_ATOMS: atom_id res chain seq x y z
N MET A 1 -41.40 -20.50 -66.07
CA MET A 1 -42.58 -20.61 -65.19
C MET A 1 -42.28 -19.74 -63.97
N GLN A 2 -42.80 -18.51 -63.80
CA GLN A 2 -44.20 -18.10 -63.55
C GLN A 2 -44.86 -19.02 -62.49
N LEU A 3 -45.48 -18.56 -61.40
CA LEU A 3 -46.07 -17.26 -61.04
C LEU A 3 -46.13 -17.09 -59.50
N SER A 4 -46.22 -15.83 -59.12
CA SER A 4 -46.65 -15.21 -57.85
C SER A 4 -48.06 -15.69 -57.37
N ILE A 5 -48.56 -15.44 -56.15
CA ILE A 5 -49.01 -14.16 -55.57
C ILE A 5 -49.43 -14.36 -54.08
N ASN A 6 -49.08 -13.37 -53.25
CA ASN A 6 -49.71 -12.77 -52.04
C ASN A 6 -50.84 -13.47 -51.25
N ALA A 7 -50.79 -13.34 -49.91
CA ALA A 7 -51.72 -12.48 -49.15
C ALA A 7 -51.43 -12.43 -47.62
N LEU A 8 -51.31 -11.20 -47.11
CA LEU A 8 -51.82 -10.60 -45.86
C LEU A 8 -51.98 -11.49 -44.60
N ALA A 9 -51.26 -11.23 -43.50
CA ALA A 9 -51.37 -10.14 -42.51
C ALA A 9 -52.18 -10.55 -41.26
N LEU A 10 -51.60 -10.43 -40.06
CA LEU A 10 -52.32 -9.92 -38.88
C LEU A 10 -51.35 -9.47 -37.78
N VAL A 11 -51.57 -8.23 -37.34
CA VAL A 11 -50.93 -7.55 -36.21
C VAL A 11 -51.53 -8.07 -34.90
N ALA A 12 -50.70 -8.27 -33.87
CA ALA A 12 -51.16 -8.33 -32.49
C ALA A 12 -50.15 -7.65 -31.57
N THR A 13 -50.45 -6.40 -31.23
CA THR A 13 -49.84 -5.65 -30.14
C THR A 13 -50.44 -6.13 -28.82
N ALA A 14 -49.64 -6.45 -27.81
CA ALA A 14 -50.10 -6.44 -26.41
C ALA A 14 -48.92 -6.23 -25.44
N LEU A 15 -49.01 -5.14 -24.68
CA LEU A 15 -48.21 -4.80 -23.52
C LEU A 15 -48.31 -5.86 -22.41
N ILE A 16 -47.19 -6.15 -21.75
CA ILE A 16 -47.13 -6.52 -20.33
C ILE A 16 -45.90 -5.77 -19.75
N LEU A 17 -46.04 -4.55 -19.24
CA LEU A 17 -46.29 -4.21 -17.83
C LEU A 17 -45.44 -5.02 -16.83
N GLY A 18 -44.46 -4.34 -16.22
CA GLY A 18 -44.03 -4.65 -14.85
C GLY A 18 -42.57 -5.05 -14.63
N CYS A 19 -41.62 -4.14 -14.87
CA CYS A 19 -40.37 -4.18 -14.10
C CYS A 19 -40.67 -3.56 -12.72
N THR A 20 -41.13 -4.40 -11.79
CA THR A 20 -41.20 -4.05 -10.37
C THR A 20 -39.88 -4.41 -9.70
N ASN A 21 -39.39 -3.49 -8.86
CA ASN A 21 -38.35 -3.63 -7.84
C ASN A 21 -37.01 -4.29 -8.21
N SER A 22 -36.00 -3.43 -8.34
CA SER A 22 -34.73 -3.66 -7.65
C SER A 22 -34.17 -2.31 -7.20
N GLN A 23 -34.69 -1.78 -6.08
CA GLN A 23 -33.89 -0.90 -5.25
C GLN A 23 -32.73 -1.76 -4.73
N GLY A 24 -31.60 -1.65 -5.41
CA GLY A 24 -30.35 -2.29 -5.01
C GLY A 24 -29.94 -1.84 -3.61
N PRO A 25 -29.10 -2.63 -2.92
CA PRO A 25 -28.61 -2.29 -1.60
C PRO A 25 -27.95 -0.91 -1.64
N ASP A 26 -28.28 -0.07 -0.66
CA ASP A 26 -27.60 1.19 -0.36
C ASP A 26 -26.10 0.96 -0.51
N GLU A 27 -25.51 1.59 -1.52
CA GLU A 27 -24.07 1.70 -1.65
C GLU A 27 -23.58 2.48 -0.43
N ALA A 28 -23.25 1.75 0.63
CA ALA A 28 -22.38 2.26 1.66
C ALA A 28 -21.15 2.78 0.92
N LYS A 29 -21.05 4.11 0.80
CA LYS A 29 -19.85 4.82 0.35
C LYS A 29 -18.77 4.53 1.38
N GLY A 30 -18.18 3.33 1.28
CA GLY A 30 -16.89 3.06 1.85
C GLY A 30 -15.97 4.07 1.19
N GLU A 31 -15.38 4.95 1.99
CA GLU A 31 -14.23 5.72 1.55
C GLU A 31 -13.25 4.74 0.93
N ALA A 32 -13.08 4.84 -0.39
CA ALA A 32 -12.06 4.09 -1.08
C ALA A 32 -10.74 4.52 -0.44
N ILE A 33 -10.09 3.60 0.27
CA ILE A 33 -8.74 3.81 0.78
C ILE A 33 -7.89 4.12 -0.44
N GLU A 34 -7.44 5.37 -0.57
CA GLU A 34 -6.65 5.82 -1.71
C GLU A 34 -5.33 5.05 -1.71
N TRP A 35 -5.22 4.08 -2.62
CA TRP A 35 -4.04 3.25 -2.80
C TRP A 35 -2.95 4.07 -3.49
N SER A 36 -2.03 4.65 -2.71
CA SER A 36 -0.81 5.21 -3.28
C SER A 36 0.24 4.10 -3.50
N PRO A 37 0.80 3.96 -4.72
CA PRO A 37 1.81 2.95 -5.04
C PRO A 37 3.12 3.17 -4.27
N ARG A 38 3.41 4.41 -3.85
CA ARG A 38 4.51 4.73 -2.94
C ARG A 38 4.05 5.83 -1.98
N PRO A 39 3.90 5.53 -0.68
CA PRO A 39 3.47 6.55 0.26
C PRO A 39 4.54 7.63 0.35
N ALA A 40 4.20 8.88 0.02
CA ALA A 40 5.02 10.03 0.35
C ALA A 40 5.06 10.17 1.87
N LEU A 41 6.24 10.00 2.47
CA LEU A 41 6.43 10.10 3.92
C LEU A 41 7.09 11.43 4.24
N ASN A 42 6.49 12.20 5.14
CA ASN A 42 7.09 13.41 5.67
C ASN A 42 8.17 13.08 6.71
N CYS A 43 8.87 14.09 7.19
CA CYS A 43 9.81 13.95 8.28
C CYS A 43 9.06 13.57 9.57
N GLY A 44 9.55 12.56 10.28
CA GLY A 44 8.87 12.04 11.46
C GLY A 44 9.16 10.58 11.75
N THR A 45 8.50 10.08 12.78
CA THR A 45 8.62 8.72 13.29
C THR A 45 7.44 7.88 12.82
N TYR A 46 7.72 6.72 12.24
CA TYR A 46 6.74 5.83 11.65
C TYR A 46 6.93 4.39 12.13
N VAL A 47 5.85 3.60 12.09
CA VAL A 47 5.92 2.14 12.09
C VAL A 47 5.69 1.65 10.67
N LEU A 48 6.64 0.90 10.14
CA LEU A 48 6.59 0.29 8.83
C LEU A 48 6.59 -1.23 8.99
N ASN A 49 5.68 -1.92 8.32
CA ASN A 49 5.75 -3.38 8.22
C ASN A 49 6.37 -3.81 6.89
N GLY A 50 7.31 -4.74 6.95
CA GLY A 50 8.01 -5.23 5.77
C GLY A 50 8.95 -6.38 6.09
N GLN A 51 9.73 -6.78 5.10
CA GLN A 51 10.79 -7.78 5.27
C GLN A 51 12.15 -7.10 5.26
N ILE A 52 13.04 -7.48 6.18
CA ILE A 52 14.42 -7.00 6.16
C ILE A 52 15.23 -7.85 5.20
N ARG A 53 15.96 -7.20 4.29
CA ARG A 53 16.87 -7.83 3.32
C ARG A 53 18.19 -7.10 3.24
N LEU A 54 19.18 -7.74 2.63
CA LEU A 54 20.40 -7.06 2.17
C LEU A 54 20.24 -6.68 0.71
N ASN A 55 20.51 -5.41 0.39
CA ASN A 55 20.61 -4.98 -1.01
C ASN A 55 21.98 -5.35 -1.62
N GLU A 56 22.15 -5.11 -2.92
CA GLU A 56 23.41 -5.39 -3.65
C GLU A 56 24.62 -4.63 -3.10
N GLN A 57 24.39 -3.55 -2.34
CA GLN A 57 25.42 -2.72 -1.71
C GLN A 57 25.76 -3.19 -0.28
N GLY A 58 25.16 -4.29 0.18
CA GLY A 58 25.35 -4.81 1.54
C GLY A 58 24.67 -3.98 2.62
N GLN A 59 23.69 -3.15 2.27
CA GLN A 59 22.91 -2.36 3.22
C GLN A 59 21.63 -3.10 3.59
N TYR A 60 21.24 -2.99 4.87
CA TYR A 60 19.94 -3.48 5.31
C TYR A 60 18.83 -2.58 4.76
N VAL A 61 17.87 -3.20 4.09
CA VAL A 61 16.68 -2.55 3.56
C VAL A 61 15.43 -3.19 4.15
N LEU A 62 14.46 -2.37 4.53
CA LEU A 62 13.10 -2.82 4.82
C LEU A 62 12.29 -2.73 3.53
N VAL A 63 11.91 -3.89 2.99
CA VAL A 63 11.07 -4.03 1.81
C VAL A 63 9.61 -4.10 2.26
N MET A 64 8.88 -3.02 2.07
CA MET A 64 7.44 -2.99 2.27
C MET A 64 6.74 -3.58 1.05
N ARG A 65 5.65 -4.34 1.28
CA ARG A 65 4.85 -4.95 0.21
C ARG A 65 5.70 -5.77 -0.77
N ALA A 66 6.63 -6.59 -0.24
CA ALA A 66 7.63 -7.32 -1.03
C ALA A 66 7.06 -8.15 -2.19
N ASP A 67 5.84 -8.67 -2.04
CA ASP A 67 5.16 -9.49 -3.06
C ASP A 67 4.18 -8.67 -3.95
N SER A 68 4.28 -7.34 -3.94
CA SER A 68 3.41 -6.42 -4.68
C SER A 68 4.15 -5.76 -5.85
N PRO A 69 3.46 -5.43 -6.96
CA PRO A 69 3.98 -4.53 -8.00
C PRO A 69 4.33 -3.11 -7.50
N SER A 70 3.91 -2.78 -6.28
CA SER A 70 4.13 -1.50 -5.61
C SER A 70 5.07 -1.62 -4.40
N ALA A 71 6.05 -2.54 -4.47
CA ALA A 71 7.08 -2.68 -3.45
C ALA A 71 7.85 -1.38 -3.25
N PHE A 72 8.20 -1.10 -2.00
CA PHE A 72 8.90 0.12 -1.60
C PHE A 72 9.96 -0.20 -0.55
N ASP A 73 11.18 0.25 -0.82
CA ASP A 73 12.35 -0.07 -0.02
C ASP A 73 12.80 1.13 0.80
N VAL A 74 13.11 0.88 2.08
CA VAL A 74 13.70 1.86 3.00
C VAL A 74 15.05 1.35 3.45
N VAL A 75 16.12 2.06 3.14
CA VAL A 75 17.45 1.79 3.69
C VAL A 75 17.45 2.12 5.18
N LEU A 76 17.79 1.12 5.99
CA LEU A 76 17.86 1.24 7.44
C LEU A 76 19.24 1.73 7.86
N LEU A 77 19.28 2.83 8.60
CA LEU A 77 20.49 3.40 9.17
C LEU A 77 20.55 3.08 10.66
N GLY A 78 21.71 2.60 11.14
CA GLY A 78 21.91 2.26 12.55
C GLY A 78 21.14 1.02 13.01
N GLY A 79 20.84 0.96 14.30
CA GLY A 79 20.17 -0.17 14.94
C GLY A 79 21.11 -1.31 15.35
N ASP A 80 20.57 -2.23 16.15
CA ASP A 80 21.27 -3.42 16.62
C ASP A 80 21.44 -4.43 15.47
N GLN A 81 22.70 -4.69 15.11
CA GLN A 81 23.06 -5.58 14.00
C GLN A 81 22.61 -7.02 14.24
N VAL A 82 22.63 -7.51 15.48
CA VAL A 82 22.21 -8.89 15.78
C VAL A 82 20.71 -9.03 15.49
N LYS A 83 19.90 -8.06 15.94
CA LYS A 83 18.46 -8.04 15.67
C LYS A 83 18.15 -7.94 14.17
N LEU A 84 18.93 -7.17 13.42
CA LEU A 84 18.78 -7.05 11.97
C LEU A 84 19.05 -8.38 11.25
N ILE A 85 20.09 -9.10 11.67
CA ILE A 85 20.43 -10.44 11.14
C ILE A 85 19.33 -11.44 11.46
N ASP A 86 18.89 -11.49 12.73
CA ASP A 86 17.84 -12.43 13.18
C ASP A 86 16.50 -12.18 12.50
N ALA A 87 16.25 -10.93 12.08
CA ALA A 87 15.01 -10.53 11.41
C ALA A 87 15.03 -10.69 9.87
N GLN A 88 16.15 -11.08 9.26
CA GLN A 88 16.25 -11.21 7.81
C GLN A 88 15.21 -12.17 7.23
N GLU A 89 14.60 -11.79 6.10
CA GLU A 89 13.56 -12.54 5.40
C GLU A 89 12.32 -12.87 6.25
N THR A 90 12.16 -12.22 7.41
CA THR A 90 10.97 -12.32 8.26
C THR A 90 10.13 -11.05 8.16
N LEU A 91 8.82 -11.19 8.41
CA LEU A 91 7.94 -10.04 8.49
C LEU A 91 8.12 -9.32 9.84
N VAL A 92 8.50 -8.06 9.78
CA VAL A 92 8.73 -7.22 10.96
C VAL A 92 7.94 -5.92 10.93
N ALA A 93 7.66 -5.39 12.12
CA ALA A 93 7.29 -4.01 12.37
C ALA A 93 8.54 -3.23 12.80
N ALA A 94 9.03 -2.35 11.94
CA ALA A 94 10.17 -1.48 12.21
C ALA A 94 9.68 -0.09 12.63
N LYS A 95 10.12 0.37 13.80
CA LYS A 95 9.96 1.77 14.21
C LYS A 95 11.14 2.55 13.64
N VAL A 96 10.86 3.50 12.76
CA VAL A 96 11.89 4.24 12.04
C VAL A 96 11.65 5.74 12.08
N TYR A 97 12.73 6.50 12.00
CA TYR A 97 12.71 7.96 11.90
C TYR A 97 13.21 8.42 10.53
N PHE A 98 12.39 9.21 9.83
CA PHE A 98 12.73 9.85 8.57
C PHE A 98 13.25 11.27 8.84
N PRO A 99 14.56 11.54 8.63
CA PRO A 99 15.14 12.87 8.81
C PRO A 99 14.82 13.82 7.64
N GLN A 100 14.40 13.26 6.51
CA GLN A 100 14.05 13.97 5.29
C GLN A 100 12.82 13.32 4.65
N PRO A 101 12.01 14.05 3.86
CA PRO A 101 10.84 13.47 3.22
C PRO A 101 11.24 12.38 2.22
N SER A 102 10.48 11.28 2.21
CA SER A 102 10.48 10.30 1.14
C SER A 102 9.62 10.84 -0.01
N GLN A 103 10.27 11.18 -1.13
CA GLN A 103 9.58 11.50 -2.37
C GLN A 103 9.91 10.45 -3.44
N ASP A 104 8.89 10.14 -4.24
CA ASP A 104 8.66 9.01 -5.17
C ASP A 104 9.85 8.36 -5.90
N ASN A 105 10.97 9.08 -6.06
CA ASN A 105 12.10 8.67 -6.91
C ASN A 105 13.47 8.62 -6.20
N ARG A 106 13.52 8.80 -4.88
CA ARG A 106 14.79 8.71 -4.12
C ARG A 106 14.80 7.48 -3.22
N VAL A 107 15.98 6.88 -3.08
CA VAL A 107 16.24 5.91 -2.02
C VAL A 107 15.88 6.57 -0.69
N SER A 108 14.90 5.99 -0.02
CA SER A 108 14.44 6.50 1.26
C SER A 108 15.33 5.93 2.35
N MET A 109 15.92 6.81 3.14
CA MET A 109 16.78 6.43 4.25
C MET A 109 16.10 6.81 5.56
N ALA A 110 16.04 5.87 6.49
CA ALA A 110 15.45 6.09 7.80
C ALA A 110 16.34 5.49 8.89
N TYR A 111 16.40 6.15 10.04
CA TYR A 111 17.08 5.63 11.22
C TYR A 111 16.21 4.59 11.90
N LEU A 112 16.77 3.41 12.15
CA LEU A 112 16.06 2.35 12.84
C LEU A 112 16.11 2.59 14.35
N GLU A 113 14.93 2.63 14.99
CA GLU A 113 14.83 2.76 16.45
C GLU A 113 14.53 1.42 17.13
N ASP A 114 13.65 0.60 16.55
CA ASP A 114 13.22 -0.68 17.13
C ASP A 114 12.69 -1.63 16.06
N ILE A 115 12.78 -2.94 16.32
CA ILE A 115 12.22 -4.01 15.47
C ILE A 115 11.42 -4.96 16.34
N ARG A 116 10.22 -5.30 15.88
CA ARG A 116 9.34 -6.31 16.48
C ARG A 116 8.72 -7.20 15.42
N ASN A 117 8.05 -8.27 15.85
CA ASN A 117 7.26 -9.11 14.94
C ASN A 117 6.17 -8.28 14.26
N GLY A 118 6.06 -8.39 12.94
CA GLY A 118 5.09 -7.64 12.14
C GLY A 118 3.70 -8.29 12.09
N ASP A 119 2.67 -7.48 11.80
CA ASP A 119 1.32 -7.98 11.47
C ASP A 119 1.13 -7.92 9.94
N PRO A 120 0.88 -9.06 9.26
CA PRO A 120 0.69 -9.10 7.80
C PRO A 120 -0.51 -8.28 7.31
N ARG A 121 -1.45 -7.93 8.20
CA ARG A 121 -2.62 -7.12 7.86
C ARG A 121 -2.32 -5.62 7.81
N GLN A 122 -1.22 -5.16 8.41
CA GLN A 122 -0.88 -3.75 8.48
C GLN A 122 0.15 -3.40 7.41
N GLN A 123 -0.31 -3.14 6.19
CA GLN A 123 0.57 -2.88 5.04
C GLN A 123 0.95 -1.40 4.85
N ASN A 124 0.22 -0.49 5.49
CA ASN A 124 0.44 0.94 5.34
C ASN A 124 1.33 1.49 6.46
N PRO A 125 2.20 2.47 6.15
CA PRO A 125 2.93 3.23 7.17
C PRO A 125 1.98 3.83 8.20
N VAL A 126 2.33 3.70 9.48
CA VAL A 126 1.62 4.38 10.56
C VAL A 126 2.50 5.49 11.10
N LEU A 127 2.06 6.74 10.91
CA LEU A 127 2.71 7.91 11.51
C LEU A 127 2.48 7.89 13.03
N LEU A 128 3.57 7.84 13.79
CA LEU A 128 3.52 8.01 15.24
C LEU A 128 3.66 9.48 15.64
N GLN A 129 4.59 10.19 14.99
CA GLN A 129 4.91 11.57 15.32
C GLN A 129 5.46 12.32 14.11
N LEU A 130 4.85 13.45 13.76
CA LEU A 130 5.38 14.35 12.74
C LEU A 130 6.47 15.24 13.34
N GLU A 131 7.57 15.45 12.62
CA GLU A 131 8.72 16.21 13.11
C GLU A 131 9.28 17.15 12.05
N SER A 132 10.05 18.14 12.49
CA SER A 132 10.83 18.96 11.57
C SER A 132 11.97 18.15 10.95
N CYS A 133 12.21 18.35 9.65
CA CYS A 133 13.30 17.70 8.95
C CYS A 133 14.67 18.12 9.51
N GLY A 134 15.65 17.22 9.40
CA GLY A 134 17.04 17.47 9.80
C GLY A 134 17.31 17.38 11.31
N GLN A 135 16.34 16.98 12.13
CA GLN A 135 16.53 16.77 13.56
C GLN A 135 17.25 15.44 13.87
N MET A 136 18.54 15.38 13.52
CA MET A 136 19.38 14.19 13.75
C MET A 136 19.88 14.06 15.20
N GLU A 137 19.59 15.02 16.09
CA GLU A 137 20.16 15.06 17.44
C GLU A 137 19.85 13.81 18.27
N ARG A 138 18.73 13.12 17.98
CA ARG A 138 18.33 11.88 18.65
C ARG A 138 19.25 10.68 18.39
N PHE A 139 20.03 10.71 17.31
CA PHE A 139 20.88 9.59 16.86
C PHE A 139 22.37 9.88 16.98
N LYS A 140 22.77 11.05 17.51
CA LYS A 140 24.19 11.42 17.72
C LYS A 140 24.79 10.85 19.02
N ALA A 141 24.00 10.16 19.84
CA ALA A 141 24.38 9.77 21.21
C ALA A 141 24.43 8.25 21.46
N GLN A 142 24.49 7.42 20.41
CA GLN A 142 24.62 5.97 20.52
C GLN A 142 26.00 5.50 20.07
#